data_AF-A0A920TL88-F1
#
_entry.id   AF-A0A920TL88-F1
#
_cell.length_a   1.000
_cell.length_b   1.000
_cell.length_c   1.000
_cell.angle_alpha   90.00
_cell.angle_beta   90.00
_cell.angle_gamma   90.00
#
_symmetry.space_group_name_H-M   'P 1'
#
loop_
_entity.id
_entity.type
_entity.pdbx_description
1 polymer ?
#
loop_
_entity_poly.entity_id
_entity_poly.type
_entity_poly.pdbx_seq_one_letter_code
_entity_poly.pdbx_strand_id
1 'polypeptide(L)'
;MNNQKSAHSQYLESLFDSQPTANDLFAKASQIKDSNPNQKELHDFLELGHLSIVNKTISEENKIEEWFEVIHELILESKLTVGHLINQRAQYYGDKICFQEIEGNQIRNFTYQEIWDQIIQIGQALCAIESISDKNITIGIFTENSIRGALIDLACLSFHITIVPIPVTTTPEHLAFIIDNSTITQLFIGGQSVQIILRESKVEQKSLDIYHLDDPAEAIIFAKPWESFISQAVDSVNINVLKRINQCSMHDLATVMYTSGTTDEPKGIVFTQENIVTKRFARALALPDFSCDDIFLCFLPLYHTFGRYFELLGSIFWGATYTFANLHF
;
A
#
# COMPACT_ATOMS: atom_id res chain seq x y z
N MET A 1 14.04 -33.44 12.28
CA MET A 1 13.63 -32.79 11.03
C MET A 1 14.46 -31.53 10.91
N ASN A 2 15.29 -31.40 9.87
CA ASN A 2 16.10 -30.20 9.66
C ASN A 2 15.15 -29.01 9.44
N ASN A 3 14.94 -28.17 10.46
CA ASN A 3 14.33 -26.87 10.28
C ASN A 3 15.30 -26.06 9.40
N GLN A 4 14.98 -25.91 8.12
CA GLN A 4 15.58 -24.87 7.31
C GLN A 4 15.32 -23.55 8.04
N LYS A 5 16.39 -22.86 8.46
CA LYS A 5 16.29 -21.52 9.05
C LYS A 5 15.60 -20.61 8.03
N SER A 6 14.68 -19.76 8.48
CA SER A 6 14.02 -18.78 7.62
C SER A 6 15.05 -17.87 6.92
N ALA A 7 14.72 -17.33 5.76
CA ALA A 7 15.61 -16.42 5.02
C ALA A 7 16.06 -15.22 5.89
N HIS A 8 15.19 -14.71 6.76
CA HIS A 8 15.52 -13.64 7.70
C HIS A 8 16.45 -14.07 8.83
N SER A 9 16.32 -15.30 9.35
CA SER A 9 17.27 -15.84 10.32
C SER A 9 18.66 -16.00 9.69
N GLN A 10 18.74 -16.43 8.43
CA GLN A 10 20.00 -16.51 7.70
C GLN A 10 20.58 -15.11 7.43
N TYR A 11 19.74 -14.13 7.09
CA TYR A 11 20.16 -12.74 6.88
C TYR A 11 20.70 -12.11 8.16
N LEU A 12 20.01 -12.25 9.30
CA LEU A 12 20.48 -11.76 10.60
C LEU A 12 21.81 -12.40 11.00
N GLU A 13 21.94 -13.72 10.85
CA GLU A 13 23.20 -14.43 11.12
C GLU A 13 24.33 -13.93 10.22
N SER A 14 24.05 -13.64 8.94
CA SER A 14 25.06 -13.09 8.03
C SER A 14 25.55 -11.69 8.41
N LEU A 15 24.77 -10.94 9.19
CA LEU A 15 25.10 -9.59 9.62
C LEU A 15 25.75 -9.52 11.00
N PHE A 16 25.34 -10.39 11.94
CA PHE A 16 25.64 -10.24 13.37
C PHE A 16 26.19 -11.50 14.05
N ASP A 17 26.36 -12.62 13.33
CA ASP A 17 26.78 -13.95 13.83
C ASP A 17 25.88 -14.59 14.93
N SER A 18 25.11 -13.78 15.64
CA SER A 18 24.21 -14.11 16.76
C SER A 18 23.05 -13.10 16.80
N GLN A 19 22.14 -13.22 17.78
CA GLN A 19 21.06 -12.24 17.94
C GLN A 19 21.66 -10.87 18.29
N PRO A 20 21.38 -9.81 17.51
CA PRO A 20 22.01 -8.52 17.72
C PRO A 20 21.49 -7.82 18.98
N THR A 21 22.38 -7.16 19.69
CA THR A 21 22.03 -6.16 20.70
C THR A 21 21.68 -4.83 20.05
N ALA A 22 21.09 -3.90 20.81
CA ALA A 22 20.86 -2.54 20.31
C ALA A 22 22.16 -1.87 19.84
N ASN A 23 23.26 -2.04 20.58
CA ASN A 23 24.56 -1.48 20.20
C ASN A 23 25.09 -2.05 18.89
N ASP A 24 24.87 -3.35 18.63
CA ASP A 24 25.28 -3.97 17.36
C ASP A 24 24.50 -3.37 16.19
N LEU A 25 23.19 -3.16 16.36
CA LEU A 25 22.33 -2.51 15.37
C LEU A 25 22.79 -1.08 15.05
N PHE A 26 23.05 -0.26 16.07
CA PHE A 26 23.56 1.10 15.90
C PHE A 26 24.95 1.11 15.23
N ALA A 27 25.87 0.26 15.69
CA ALA A 27 27.20 0.15 15.10
C ALA A 27 27.13 -0.25 13.62
N LYS A 28 26.21 -1.15 13.26
CA LYS A 28 26.01 -1.56 11.87
C LYS A 28 25.42 -0.45 11.01
N ALA A 29 24.44 0.30 11.53
CA ALA A 29 23.89 1.46 10.84
C ALA A 29 24.98 2.51 10.56
N SER A 30 25.82 2.83 11.55
CA SER A 30 26.96 3.74 11.37
C SER A 30 27.96 3.21 10.34
N GLN A 31 28.33 1.93 10.41
CA GLN A 31 29.25 1.31 9.45
C GLN A 31 28.73 1.42 8.02
N ILE A 32 27.44 1.18 7.80
CA ILE A 32 26.82 1.28 6.48
C ILE A 32 26.85 2.73 6.00
N LYS A 33 26.49 3.70 6.84
CA LYS A 33 26.51 5.12 6.49
C LYS A 33 27.92 5.60 6.10
N ASP A 34 28.95 5.16 6.82
CA ASP A 34 30.35 5.52 6.56
C ASP A 34 30.92 4.87 5.28
N SER A 35 30.26 3.84 4.74
CA SER A 35 30.72 3.07 3.58
C SER A 35 30.39 3.70 2.22
N ASN A 36 29.69 4.84 2.19
CA ASN A 36 29.05 5.40 0.99
C ASN A 36 28.17 4.36 0.27
N PRO A 37 27.12 3.87 0.96
CA PRO A 37 26.33 2.75 0.49
C PRO A 37 25.54 3.13 -0.75
N ASN A 38 25.35 2.16 -1.64
CA ASN A 38 24.37 2.31 -2.72
C ASN A 38 22.94 2.11 -2.17
N GLN A 39 21.96 2.51 -2.96
CA GLN A 39 20.54 2.43 -2.58
C GLN A 39 20.11 1.03 -2.13
N LYS A 40 20.57 -0.02 -2.81
CA LYS A 40 20.21 -1.40 -2.49
C LYS A 40 20.75 -1.80 -1.12
N GLU A 41 21.99 -1.42 -0.79
CA GLU A 41 22.59 -1.73 0.51
C GLU A 41 21.80 -1.09 1.66
N LEU A 42 21.31 0.15 1.46
CA LEU A 42 20.43 0.82 2.42
C LEU A 42 19.07 0.12 2.54
N HIS A 43 18.45 -0.26 1.42
CA HIS A 43 17.18 -0.98 1.40
C HIS A 43 17.30 -2.35 2.08
N ASP A 44 18.38 -3.08 1.80
CA ASP A 44 18.67 -4.37 2.45
C ASP A 44 18.78 -4.19 3.97
N PHE A 45 19.47 -3.15 4.44
CA PHE A 45 19.56 -2.89 5.89
C PHE A 45 18.22 -2.51 6.51
N LEU A 46 17.40 -1.72 5.81
CA LEU A 46 16.07 -1.33 6.27
C LEU A 46 15.09 -2.52 6.39
N GLU A 47 15.39 -3.68 5.78
CA GLU A 47 14.66 -4.93 6.04
C GLU A 47 14.75 -5.39 7.50
N LEU A 48 15.70 -4.91 8.28
CA LEU A 48 15.71 -5.21 9.71
C LEU A 48 14.49 -4.61 10.43
N GLY A 49 13.92 -3.53 9.91
CA GLY A 49 12.86 -2.76 10.58
C GLY A 49 11.51 -3.46 10.70
N HIS A 50 11.21 -4.48 9.89
CA HIS A 50 9.97 -5.26 10.08
C HIS A 50 10.12 -6.46 11.00
N LEU A 51 11.35 -6.84 11.35
CA LEU A 51 11.59 -8.04 12.13
C LEU A 51 11.25 -7.77 13.61
N SER A 52 10.31 -8.55 14.14
CA SER A 52 9.93 -8.48 15.56
C SER A 52 11.14 -8.54 16.50
N ILE A 53 12.13 -9.38 16.20
CA ILE A 53 13.33 -9.52 17.03
C ILE A 53 14.14 -8.22 17.14
N VAL A 54 14.24 -7.46 16.05
CA VAL A 54 14.95 -6.17 16.03
C VAL A 54 14.16 -5.13 16.82
N ASN A 55 12.85 -5.06 16.57
CA ASN A 55 11.97 -4.10 17.24
C ASN A 55 11.88 -4.36 18.75
N LYS A 56 11.86 -5.62 19.19
CA LYS A 56 11.92 -6.02 20.60
C LYS A 56 13.23 -5.59 21.25
N THR A 57 14.37 -5.94 20.64
CA THR A 57 15.69 -5.52 21.14
C THR A 57 15.76 -4.00 21.36
N ILE A 58 15.29 -3.20 20.40
CA ILE A 58 15.30 -1.73 20.52
C ILE A 58 14.31 -1.23 21.59
N SER A 59 13.10 -1.81 21.64
CA SER A 59 12.07 -1.41 22.60
C SER A 59 12.46 -1.74 24.05
N GLU A 60 13.03 -2.92 24.30
CA GLU A 60 13.42 -3.38 25.64
C GLU A 60 14.57 -2.56 26.22
N GLU A 61 15.48 -2.08 25.37
CA GLU A 61 16.58 -1.19 25.74
C GLU A 61 16.18 0.30 25.84
N ASN A 62 14.89 0.63 25.62
CA ASN A 62 14.36 2.01 25.57
C ASN A 62 15.11 2.91 24.56
N LYS A 63 15.41 2.39 23.37
CA LYS A 63 16.14 3.09 22.29
C LYS A 63 15.29 3.45 21.09
N ILE A 64 13.98 3.53 21.27
CA ILE A 64 13.01 3.72 20.18
C ILE A 64 13.27 5.03 19.41
N GLU A 65 13.44 6.15 20.11
CA GLU A 65 13.59 7.46 19.47
C GLU A 65 14.91 7.53 18.70
N GLU A 66 16.04 7.19 19.35
CA GLU A 66 17.36 7.23 18.71
C GLU A 66 17.45 6.28 17.52
N TRP A 67 16.83 5.10 17.61
CA TRP A 67 16.80 4.16 16.50
C TRP A 67 15.91 4.66 15.35
N PHE A 68 14.77 5.26 15.68
CA PHE A 68 13.88 5.80 14.66
C PHE A 68 14.51 6.97 13.89
N GLU A 69 15.26 7.85 14.55
CA GLU A 69 16.02 8.92 13.89
C GLU A 69 16.98 8.35 12.83
N VAL A 70 17.75 7.32 13.19
CA VAL A 70 18.66 6.63 12.26
C VAL A 70 17.89 6.03 11.09
N ILE A 71 16.82 5.30 11.35
CA ILE A 71 16.01 4.65 10.32
C ILE A 71 15.37 5.69 9.37
N HIS A 72 14.87 6.81 9.91
CA HIS A 72 14.27 7.87 9.11
C HIS A 72 15.28 8.51 8.15
N GLU A 73 16.50 8.79 8.61
CA GLU A 73 17.58 9.28 7.74
C GLU A 73 17.87 8.30 6.59
N LEU A 74 18.01 7.00 6.90
CA LEU A 74 18.28 5.98 5.88
C LEU A 74 17.12 5.81 4.89
N ILE A 75 15.86 5.95 5.34
CA ILE A 75 14.69 5.95 4.46
C ILE A 75 14.75 7.10 3.45
N LEU A 76 15.10 8.31 3.92
CA LEU A 76 15.19 9.48 3.05
C LEU A 76 16.37 9.40 2.08
N GLU A 77 17.53 8.98 2.57
CA GLU A 77 18.75 8.83 1.75
C GLU A 77 18.56 7.79 0.64
N SER A 78 17.95 6.64 0.98
CA SER A 78 17.70 5.55 0.05
C SER A 78 16.44 5.74 -0.81
N LYS A 79 15.60 6.72 -0.48
CA LYS A 79 14.27 6.90 -1.09
C LYS A 79 13.46 5.60 -1.06
N LEU A 80 13.39 4.95 0.09
CA LEU A 80 12.57 3.74 0.25
C LEU A 80 11.09 4.13 0.12
N THR A 81 10.40 3.60 -0.89
CA THR A 81 8.99 3.89 -1.20
C THR A 81 8.10 2.69 -0.90
N VAL A 82 6.77 2.87 -0.96
CA VAL A 82 5.82 1.75 -0.84
C VAL A 82 6.12 0.64 -1.88
N GLY A 83 6.44 1.00 -3.12
CA GLY A 83 6.75 0.03 -4.16
C GLY A 83 8.01 -0.80 -3.86
N HIS A 84 9.05 -0.16 -3.31
CA HIS A 84 10.25 -0.88 -2.86
C HIS A 84 9.92 -1.88 -1.75
N LEU A 85 9.17 -1.43 -0.73
CA LEU A 85 8.76 -2.24 0.42
C LEU A 85 7.96 -3.47 -0.03
N ILE A 86 6.95 -3.32 -0.88
CA ILE A 86 6.13 -4.45 -1.34
C ILE A 86 6.98 -5.43 -2.16
N ASN A 87 7.83 -4.92 -3.05
CA ASN A 87 8.75 -5.75 -3.83
C ASN A 87 9.71 -6.55 -2.94
N GLN A 88 10.26 -5.93 -1.88
CA GLN A 88 11.08 -6.64 -0.90
C GLN A 88 10.28 -7.77 -0.22
N ARG A 89 9.02 -7.52 0.15
CA ARG A 89 8.15 -8.57 0.72
C ARG A 89 7.90 -9.72 -0.25
N ALA A 90 7.71 -9.45 -1.54
CA ALA A 90 7.63 -10.50 -2.55
C ALA A 90 8.93 -11.32 -2.66
N GLN A 91 10.09 -10.68 -2.53
CA GLN A 91 11.38 -11.38 -2.57
C GLN A 91 11.62 -12.29 -1.36
N TYR A 92 11.25 -11.86 -0.16
CA TYR A 92 11.48 -12.64 1.07
C TYR A 92 10.35 -13.62 1.41
N TYR A 93 9.11 -13.30 1.02
CA TYR A 93 7.91 -14.04 1.39
C TYR A 93 7.10 -14.53 0.18
N GLY A 94 7.73 -14.67 -1.00
CA GLY A 94 7.05 -14.90 -2.28
C GLY A 94 5.95 -15.96 -2.27
N ASP A 95 6.20 -17.13 -1.64
CA ASP A 95 5.24 -18.24 -1.55
C ASP A 95 4.25 -18.14 -0.38
N LYS A 96 4.48 -17.22 0.55
CA LYS A 96 3.60 -17.01 1.71
C LYS A 96 2.32 -16.30 1.27
N ILE A 97 1.19 -16.67 1.89
CA ILE A 97 -0.08 -15.99 1.67
C ILE A 97 0.00 -14.54 2.18
N CYS A 98 -0.16 -13.60 1.25
CA CYS A 98 -0.30 -12.18 1.53
C CYS A 98 -1.77 -11.86 1.80
N PHE A 99 -2.66 -12.12 0.83
CA PHE A 99 -4.10 -11.91 0.98
C PHE A 99 -4.87 -13.21 1.02
N GLN A 100 -5.90 -13.24 1.85
CA GLN A 100 -6.89 -14.28 1.90
C GLN A 100 -8.28 -13.66 1.73
N GLU A 101 -9.14 -14.29 0.95
CA GLU A 101 -10.54 -13.90 0.79
C GLU A 101 -11.44 -15.04 1.23
N ILE A 102 -12.40 -14.73 2.10
CA ILE A 102 -13.37 -15.68 2.60
C ILE A 102 -14.74 -15.31 2.02
N GLU A 103 -15.27 -16.20 1.18
CA GLU A 103 -16.61 -16.10 0.58
C GLU A 103 -17.42 -17.35 0.94
N GLY A 104 -18.29 -17.22 1.94
CA GLY A 104 -19.02 -18.34 2.50
C GLY A 104 -18.06 -19.41 3.04
N ASN A 105 -18.05 -20.60 2.41
CA ASN A 105 -17.18 -21.71 2.78
C ASN A 105 -15.92 -21.84 1.89
N GLN A 106 -15.72 -20.91 0.96
CA GLN A 106 -14.57 -20.91 0.06
C GLN A 106 -13.53 -19.92 0.56
N ILE A 107 -12.26 -20.35 0.51
CA ILE A 107 -11.11 -19.52 0.84
C ILE A 107 -10.26 -19.41 -0.41
N ARG A 108 -10.09 -18.20 -0.92
CA ARG A 108 -9.15 -17.88 -1.99
C ARG A 108 -7.91 -17.26 -1.38
N ASN A 109 -6.74 -17.79 -1.73
CA ASN A 109 -5.46 -17.32 -1.22
C ASN A 109 -4.65 -16.69 -2.35
N PHE A 110 -3.90 -15.65 -1.99
CA PHE A 110 -2.97 -14.96 -2.87
C PHE A 110 -1.62 -14.82 -2.19
N THR A 111 -0.57 -15.30 -2.84
CA THR A 111 0.78 -15.20 -2.31
C THR A 111 1.34 -13.78 -2.46
N TYR A 112 2.43 -13.45 -1.75
CA TYR A 112 3.10 -12.16 -1.95
C TYR A 112 3.59 -11.97 -3.39
N GLN A 113 4.08 -13.04 -4.04
CA GLN A 113 4.50 -12.96 -5.43
C GLN A 113 3.31 -12.67 -6.35
N GLU A 114 2.17 -13.36 -6.17
CA GLU A 114 0.96 -13.13 -6.97
C GLU A 114 0.39 -11.72 -6.78
N ILE A 115 0.44 -11.18 -5.55
CA ILE A 115 0.02 -9.81 -5.26
C ILE A 115 0.95 -8.80 -5.94
N TRP A 116 2.26 -9.03 -5.91
CA TRP A 116 3.23 -8.16 -6.57
C TRP A 116 3.06 -8.16 -8.10
N ASP A 117 2.83 -9.33 -8.70
CA ASP A 117 2.58 -9.45 -10.14
C ASP A 117 1.29 -8.71 -10.56
N GLN A 118 0.23 -8.82 -9.75
CA GLN A 118 -1.01 -8.06 -9.97
C GLN A 118 -0.81 -6.55 -9.81
N ILE A 119 -0.04 -6.11 -8.82
CA ILE A 119 0.33 -4.70 -8.65
C ILE A 119 1.05 -4.19 -9.91
N ILE A 120 2.03 -4.93 -10.43
CA ILE A 120 2.75 -4.57 -11.66
C ILE A 120 1.77 -4.45 -12.83
N GLN A 121 0.87 -5.41 -13.02
CA GLN A 121 -0.12 -5.40 -14.10
C GLN A 121 -1.04 -4.17 -14.02
N ILE A 122 -1.55 -3.85 -12.83
CA ILE A 122 -2.38 -2.66 -12.58
C ILE A 122 -1.57 -1.39 -12.85
N GLY A 123 -0.33 -1.33 -12.37
CA GLY A 123 0.57 -0.20 -12.61
C GLY A 123 0.82 0.04 -14.11
N GLN A 124 1.00 -1.03 -14.89
CA GLN A 124 1.12 -0.95 -16.35
C GLN A 124 -0.14 -0.39 -16.99
N ALA A 125 -1.32 -0.86 -16.59
CA ALA A 125 -2.60 -0.35 -17.10
C ALA A 125 -2.79 1.15 -16.78
N LEU A 126 -2.46 1.58 -15.56
CA LEU A 126 -2.57 2.99 -15.18
C LEU A 126 -1.57 3.87 -15.93
N CYS A 127 -0.33 3.41 -16.12
CA CYS A 127 0.66 4.14 -16.91
C CYS A 127 0.29 4.22 -18.39
N ALA A 128 -0.36 3.18 -18.94
CA ALA A 128 -0.90 3.21 -20.30
C ALA A 128 -1.93 4.34 -20.44
N ILE A 129 -2.87 4.42 -19.51
CA ILE A 129 -3.88 5.49 -19.47
C ILE A 129 -3.22 6.87 -19.36
N GLU A 130 -2.27 7.04 -18.44
CA GLU A 130 -1.53 8.30 -18.26
C GLU A 130 -0.78 8.72 -19.52
N SER A 131 -0.20 7.76 -20.24
CA SER A 131 0.55 8.04 -21.48
C SER A 131 -0.34 8.51 -22.64
N ILE A 132 -1.63 8.17 -22.62
CA ILE A 132 -2.61 8.57 -23.65
C ILE A 132 -3.20 9.94 -23.31
N SER A 133 -3.35 10.28 -22.03
CA SER A 133 -4.00 11.52 -21.61
C SER A 133 -3.15 12.79 -21.76
N ASP A 134 -1.85 12.66 -22.05
CA ASP A 134 -0.85 13.77 -22.07
C ASP A 134 -0.87 14.65 -20.79
N LYS A 135 -1.47 14.13 -19.71
CA LYS A 135 -1.72 14.78 -18.43
C LYS A 135 -1.66 13.74 -17.32
N ASN A 136 -1.23 14.18 -16.14
CA ASN A 136 -1.28 13.36 -14.93
C ASN A 136 -2.72 12.92 -14.67
N ILE A 137 -2.87 11.66 -14.26
CA ILE A 137 -4.14 11.10 -13.83
C ILE A 137 -4.23 11.10 -12.31
N THR A 138 -5.42 11.32 -11.78
CA THR A 138 -5.71 11.15 -10.35
C THR A 138 -6.78 10.10 -10.20
N ILE A 139 -6.49 9.09 -9.38
CA ILE A 139 -7.33 7.92 -9.19
C ILE A 139 -8.23 8.10 -7.97
N GLY A 140 -9.54 8.05 -8.16
CA GLY A 140 -10.51 7.89 -7.08
C GLY A 140 -10.80 6.41 -6.85
N ILE A 141 -10.75 5.97 -5.59
CA ILE A 141 -11.29 4.65 -5.19
C ILE A 141 -12.51 4.89 -4.32
N PHE A 142 -13.67 4.41 -4.74
CA PHE A 142 -14.92 4.54 -4.01
C PHE A 142 -15.56 3.16 -3.87
N THR A 143 -15.23 2.45 -2.79
CA THR A 143 -15.62 1.06 -2.60
C THR A 143 -15.54 0.70 -1.12
N GLU A 144 -16.36 -0.28 -0.72
CA GLU A 144 -16.17 -0.99 0.54
C GLU A 144 -14.87 -1.84 0.48
N ASN A 145 -14.50 -2.47 1.59
CA ASN A 145 -13.27 -3.26 1.62
C ASN A 145 -13.30 -4.38 0.58
N SER A 146 -12.41 -4.34 -0.40
CA SER A 146 -12.28 -5.36 -1.45
C SER A 146 -10.82 -5.56 -1.83
N ILE A 147 -10.47 -6.76 -2.30
CA ILE A 147 -9.10 -7.05 -2.75
C ILE A 147 -8.73 -6.18 -3.95
N ARG A 148 -9.63 -6.04 -4.94
CA ARG A 148 -9.37 -5.20 -6.12
C ARG A 148 -9.16 -3.74 -5.73
N GLY A 149 -9.93 -3.20 -4.77
CA GLY A 149 -9.71 -1.88 -4.20
C GLY A 149 -8.33 -1.74 -3.53
N ALA A 150 -7.93 -2.71 -2.71
CA ALA A 150 -6.60 -2.73 -2.10
C ALA A 150 -5.47 -2.80 -3.15
N LEU A 151 -5.64 -3.59 -4.20
CA LEU A 151 -4.65 -3.72 -5.28
C LEU A 151 -4.47 -2.42 -6.08
N ILE A 152 -5.55 -1.71 -6.43
CA ILE A 152 -5.43 -0.38 -7.05
C ILE A 152 -4.70 0.58 -6.11
N ASP A 153 -5.03 0.58 -4.82
CA ASP A 153 -4.37 1.43 -3.81
C ASP A 153 -2.86 1.20 -3.76
N LEU A 154 -2.46 -0.06 -3.62
CA LEU A 154 -1.05 -0.45 -3.56
C LEU A 154 -0.31 -0.16 -4.86
N ALA A 155 -0.95 -0.36 -6.03
CA ALA A 155 -0.32 -0.06 -7.31
C ALA A 155 -0.10 1.44 -7.52
N CYS A 156 -1.08 2.28 -7.18
CA CYS A 156 -0.93 3.72 -7.24
C CYS A 156 0.22 4.21 -6.34
N LEU A 157 0.26 3.73 -5.09
CA LEU A 157 1.34 4.06 -4.15
C LEU A 157 2.70 3.50 -4.58
N SER A 158 2.73 2.36 -5.28
CA SER A 158 3.99 1.76 -5.75
C SER A 158 4.61 2.50 -6.93
N PHE A 159 3.78 3.07 -7.80
CA PHE A 159 4.20 3.67 -9.07
C PHE A 159 3.94 5.17 -9.16
N HIS A 160 3.70 5.80 -8.00
CA HIS A 160 3.60 7.25 -7.81
C HIS A 160 2.50 7.89 -8.64
N ILE A 161 1.34 7.24 -8.64
CA ILE A 161 0.12 7.75 -9.25
C ILE A 161 -0.77 8.23 -8.11
N THR A 162 -1.20 9.49 -8.15
CA THR A 162 -1.98 10.09 -7.06
C THR A 162 -3.29 9.35 -6.89
N ILE A 163 -3.57 8.94 -5.65
CA ILE A 163 -4.80 8.21 -5.31
C ILE A 163 -5.57 8.85 -4.17
N VAL A 164 -6.90 8.83 -4.28
CA VAL A 164 -7.84 9.42 -3.34
C VAL A 164 -8.88 8.36 -2.96
N PRO A 165 -8.71 7.67 -1.83
CA PRO A 165 -9.78 6.82 -1.31
C PRO A 165 -10.93 7.69 -0.79
N ILE A 166 -12.15 7.35 -1.20
CA ILE A 166 -13.38 8.10 -0.92
C ILE A 166 -14.22 7.31 0.10
N PRO A 167 -14.63 7.93 1.23
CA PRO A 167 -15.49 7.26 2.19
C PRO A 167 -16.84 6.85 1.60
N VAL A 168 -17.20 5.57 1.72
CA VAL A 168 -18.53 5.05 1.29
C VAL A 168 -19.70 5.67 2.06
N THR A 169 -19.41 6.33 3.18
CA THR A 169 -20.38 7.05 4.00
C THR A 169 -20.54 8.52 3.61
N THR A 170 -19.90 8.97 2.52
CA THR A 170 -19.99 10.35 2.03
C THR A 170 -21.39 10.66 1.47
N THR A 171 -21.80 11.93 1.52
CA THR A 171 -23.01 12.38 0.81
C THR A 171 -22.73 12.58 -0.69
N PRO A 172 -23.77 12.60 -1.55
CA PRO A 172 -23.62 12.92 -2.96
C PRO A 172 -22.98 14.29 -3.24
N GLU A 173 -23.24 15.29 -2.40
CA GLU A 173 -22.63 16.63 -2.49
C GLU A 173 -21.14 16.59 -2.15
N HIS A 174 -20.78 15.90 -1.07
CA HIS A 174 -19.39 15.73 -0.67
C HIS A 174 -18.59 14.90 -1.67
N LEU A 175 -19.22 13.89 -2.29
CA LEU A 175 -18.61 13.12 -3.38
C LEU A 175 -18.23 14.04 -4.56
N ALA A 176 -19.15 14.90 -5.01
CA ALA A 176 -18.90 15.84 -6.08
C ALA A 176 -17.76 16.81 -5.74
N PHE A 177 -17.75 17.32 -4.51
CA PHE A 177 -16.67 18.18 -4.02
C PHE A 177 -15.31 17.45 -4.02
N ILE A 178 -15.25 16.21 -3.52
CA ILE A 178 -14.00 15.43 -3.45
C ILE A 178 -13.43 15.18 -4.86
N ILE A 179 -14.29 14.78 -5.80
CA ILE A 179 -13.90 14.54 -7.20
C ILE A 179 -13.34 15.79 -7.85
N ASP A 180 -14.03 16.93 -7.71
CA ASP A 180 -13.60 18.20 -8.28
C ASP A 180 -12.31 18.72 -7.62
N ASN A 181 -12.29 18.81 -6.28
CA ASN A 181 -11.16 19.35 -5.53
C ASN A 181 -9.89 18.51 -5.68
N SER A 182 -10.02 17.20 -5.86
CA SER A 182 -8.88 16.31 -6.12
C SER A 182 -8.53 16.18 -7.60
N THR A 183 -9.30 16.78 -8.50
CA THR A 183 -9.15 16.64 -9.96
C THR A 183 -9.11 15.17 -10.39
N ILE A 184 -9.97 14.33 -9.80
CA ILE A 184 -10.07 12.91 -10.14
C ILE A 184 -10.45 12.77 -11.61
N THR A 185 -9.73 11.93 -12.34
CA THR A 185 -9.98 11.63 -13.77
C THR A 185 -10.43 10.20 -13.99
N GLN A 186 -9.97 9.26 -13.15
CA GLN A 186 -10.33 7.85 -13.21
C GLN A 186 -10.99 7.46 -11.88
N LEU A 187 -12.16 6.83 -11.91
CA LEU A 187 -12.90 6.45 -10.72
C LEU A 187 -13.20 4.94 -10.70
N PHE A 188 -12.69 4.25 -9.69
CA PHE A 188 -12.96 2.84 -9.46
C PHE A 188 -14.05 2.69 -8.41
N ILE A 189 -15.14 1.99 -8.76
CA ILE A 189 -16.32 1.84 -7.93
C ILE A 189 -16.60 0.39 -7.58
N GLY A 190 -17.02 0.12 -6.34
CA GLY A 190 -17.48 -1.21 -5.92
C GLY A 190 -18.63 -1.12 -4.93
N GLY A 191 -19.59 -2.05 -5.04
CA GLY A 191 -20.83 -2.09 -4.26
C GLY A 191 -21.98 -1.26 -4.86
N GLN A 192 -23.22 -1.66 -4.54
CA GLN A 192 -24.43 -0.93 -4.96
C GLN A 192 -24.60 0.41 -4.24
N SER A 193 -24.26 0.47 -2.94
CA SER A 193 -24.38 1.67 -2.10
C SER A 193 -23.64 2.86 -2.73
N VAL A 194 -22.40 2.63 -3.14
CA VAL A 194 -21.56 3.57 -3.88
C VAL A 194 -22.22 4.06 -5.17
N GLN A 195 -22.79 3.14 -5.96
CA GLN A 195 -23.39 3.49 -7.25
C GLN A 195 -24.61 4.39 -7.09
N ILE A 196 -25.40 4.18 -6.02
CA ILE A 196 -26.53 5.04 -5.67
C ILE A 196 -26.03 6.46 -5.36
N ILE A 197 -25.02 6.60 -4.50
CA ILE A 197 -24.45 7.90 -4.14
C ILE A 197 -23.90 8.61 -5.39
N LEU A 198 -23.17 7.91 -6.25
CA LEU A 198 -22.62 8.47 -7.48
C LEU A 198 -23.72 8.89 -8.47
N ARG A 199 -24.81 8.12 -8.58
CA ARG A 199 -25.98 8.46 -9.41
C ARG A 199 -26.71 9.71 -8.91
N GLU A 200 -26.82 9.86 -7.60
CA GLU A 200 -27.50 10.99 -6.96
C GLU A 200 -26.62 12.25 -6.88
N SER A 201 -25.32 12.10 -7.12
CA SER A 201 -24.37 13.21 -7.10
C SER A 201 -24.49 14.13 -8.31
N LYS A 202 -23.95 15.34 -8.18
CA LYS A 202 -23.83 16.32 -9.27
C LYS A 202 -22.57 16.13 -10.12
N VAL A 203 -21.89 14.98 -9.98
CA VAL A 203 -20.67 14.67 -10.73
C VAL A 203 -21.01 14.58 -12.23
N GLU A 204 -20.25 15.29 -13.06
CA GLU A 204 -20.35 15.14 -14.51
C GLU A 204 -19.67 13.82 -14.93
N GLN A 205 -20.39 12.71 -14.88
CA GLN A 205 -19.81 11.37 -15.12
C GLN A 205 -19.09 11.21 -16.48
N LYS A 206 -19.43 12.04 -17.48
CA LYS A 206 -18.77 12.05 -18.79
C LYS A 206 -17.35 12.59 -18.78
N SER A 207 -16.95 13.33 -17.73
CA SER A 207 -15.59 13.80 -17.54
C SER A 207 -14.69 12.78 -16.83
N LEU A 208 -15.26 11.64 -16.41
CA LEU A 208 -14.56 10.56 -15.71
C LEU A 208 -14.53 9.29 -16.54
N ASP A 209 -13.43 8.57 -16.47
CA ASP A 209 -13.41 7.15 -16.82
C ASP A 209 -13.73 6.33 -15.57
N ILE A 210 -14.90 5.67 -15.59
CA ILE A 210 -15.42 4.93 -14.43
C ILE A 210 -15.29 3.44 -14.68
N TYR A 211 -14.75 2.69 -13.70
CA TYR A 211 -14.54 1.25 -13.77
C TYR A 211 -15.18 0.52 -12.59
N HIS A 212 -15.87 -0.59 -12.86
CA HIS A 212 -16.36 -1.49 -11.81
C HIS A 212 -15.22 -2.35 -11.26
N LEU A 213 -15.13 -2.41 -9.93
CA LEU A 213 -14.28 -3.36 -9.20
C LEU A 213 -14.98 -4.71 -9.03
N ASP A 214 -16.31 -4.76 -9.05
CA ASP A 214 -17.10 -5.98 -8.88
C ASP A 214 -17.74 -6.41 -10.21
N ASP A 215 -18.49 -7.53 -10.22
CA ASP A 215 -19.26 -7.94 -11.40
C ASP A 215 -20.33 -6.89 -11.74
N PRO A 216 -20.36 -6.35 -12.98
CA PRO A 216 -21.33 -5.35 -13.38
C PRO A 216 -22.76 -5.90 -13.56
N ALA A 217 -23.02 -7.18 -13.31
CA ALA A 217 -24.36 -7.79 -13.43
C ALA A 217 -25.45 -7.04 -12.63
N GLU A 218 -25.09 -6.41 -11.50
CA GLU A 218 -26.00 -5.60 -10.67
C GLU A 218 -25.77 -4.09 -10.81
N ALA A 219 -25.17 -3.64 -11.92
CA ALA A 219 -24.84 -2.24 -12.15
C ALA A 219 -26.08 -1.35 -12.27
N ILE A 220 -26.10 -0.27 -11.49
CA ILE A 220 -27.13 0.78 -11.50
C ILE A 220 -26.74 1.91 -12.48
N ILE A 221 -25.44 2.09 -12.70
CA ILE A 221 -24.88 3.09 -13.62
C ILE A 221 -24.00 2.43 -14.67
N PHE A 222 -23.73 3.12 -15.78
CA PHE A 222 -22.77 2.64 -16.76
C PHE A 222 -21.34 2.92 -16.27
N ALA A 223 -20.56 1.87 -16.07
CA ALA A 223 -19.12 1.93 -15.91
C ALA A 223 -18.46 0.75 -16.64
N LYS A 224 -17.19 0.93 -17.01
CA LYS A 224 -16.40 -0.06 -17.75
C LYS A 224 -16.09 -1.26 -16.84
N PRO A 225 -16.11 -2.51 -17.33
CA PRO A 225 -15.75 -3.68 -16.52
C PRO A 225 -14.25 -3.67 -16.17
N TRP A 226 -13.88 -4.28 -15.04
CA TRP A 226 -12.50 -4.46 -14.59
C TRP A 226 -11.55 -4.98 -15.67
N GLU A 227 -12.01 -5.95 -16.46
CA GLU A 227 -11.20 -6.61 -17.49
C GLU A 227 -10.79 -5.64 -18.61
N SER A 228 -11.63 -4.63 -18.90
CA SER A 228 -11.31 -3.58 -19.89
C SER A 228 -10.28 -2.57 -19.39
N PHE A 229 -10.13 -2.43 -18.07
CA PHE A 229 -9.05 -1.68 -17.45
C PHE A 229 -7.76 -2.49 -17.50
N ILE A 230 -7.79 -3.75 -17.08
CA ILE A 230 -6.60 -4.62 -17.07
C ILE A 230 -6.05 -4.86 -18.47
N SER A 231 -6.90 -4.92 -19.50
CA SER A 231 -6.43 -5.08 -20.89
C SER A 231 -5.51 -3.94 -21.36
N GLN A 232 -5.60 -2.74 -20.76
CA GLN A 232 -4.72 -1.60 -21.09
C GLN A 232 -3.24 -1.92 -20.84
N ALA A 233 -2.94 -2.83 -19.91
CA ALA A 233 -1.57 -3.28 -19.64
C ALA A 233 -0.98 -4.05 -20.84
N VAL A 234 -1.80 -4.86 -21.52
CA VAL A 234 -1.37 -5.71 -22.64
C VAL A 234 -1.04 -4.87 -23.87
N ASP A 235 -1.80 -3.80 -24.10
CA ASP A 235 -1.60 -2.91 -25.25
C ASP A 235 -0.35 -2.01 -25.11
N SER A 236 0.28 -2.01 -23.92
CA SER A 236 1.38 -1.11 -23.55
C SER A 236 2.65 -1.83 -23.10
N VAL A 237 3.00 -2.94 -23.76
CA VAL A 237 4.16 -3.82 -23.45
C VAL A 237 5.49 -3.07 -23.31
N ASN A 238 5.63 -1.89 -23.91
CA ASN A 238 6.85 -1.08 -23.86
C ASN A 238 7.02 -0.27 -22.56
N ILE A 239 5.99 -0.15 -21.72
CA ILE A 239 6.06 0.58 -20.46
C ILE A 239 6.66 -0.32 -19.37
N ASN A 240 7.92 -0.06 -19.02
CA ASN A 240 8.53 -0.69 -17.85
C ASN A 240 8.17 0.08 -16.58
N VAL A 241 7.03 -0.29 -15.98
CA VAL A 241 6.48 0.36 -14.78
C VAL A 241 7.44 0.29 -13.58
N LEU A 242 8.28 -0.75 -13.48
CA LEU A 242 9.22 -0.92 -12.37
C LEU A 242 10.26 0.21 -12.29
N LYS A 243 10.57 0.86 -13.43
CA LYS A 243 11.45 2.03 -13.44
C LYS A 243 10.85 3.20 -12.65
N ARG A 244 9.52 3.32 -12.60
CA ARG A 244 8.83 4.41 -11.88
C ARG A 244 9.06 4.35 -10.37
N ILE A 245 9.28 3.17 -9.79
CA ILE A 245 9.49 3.03 -8.34
C ILE A 245 10.62 3.98 -7.86
N ASN A 246 11.64 4.19 -8.69
CA ASN A 246 12.79 5.05 -8.43
C ASN A 246 12.65 6.52 -8.93
N GLN A 247 11.51 6.88 -9.51
CA GLN A 247 11.28 8.16 -10.18
C GLN A 247 10.32 9.06 -9.38
N CYS A 248 10.54 9.19 -8.07
CA CYS A 248 9.82 10.18 -7.25
C CYS A 248 10.74 10.85 -6.24
N SER A 249 10.28 12.00 -5.74
CA SER A 249 10.71 12.55 -4.47
C SER A 249 9.95 11.87 -3.33
N MET A 250 10.60 11.71 -2.17
CA MET A 250 9.94 11.24 -0.95
C MET A 250 8.86 12.21 -0.44
N HIS A 251 8.90 13.46 -0.90
CA HIS A 251 7.97 14.53 -0.54
C HIS A 251 6.89 14.79 -1.58
N ASP A 252 6.85 14.03 -2.69
CA ASP A 252 5.78 14.16 -3.67
C ASP A 252 4.43 13.73 -3.07
N LEU A 253 3.35 14.34 -3.55
CA LEU A 253 1.99 13.95 -3.20
C LEU A 253 1.75 12.49 -3.62
N ALA A 254 1.47 11.62 -2.65
CA ALA A 254 1.12 10.22 -2.92
C ALA A 254 -0.40 10.01 -2.85
N THR A 255 -1.04 10.56 -1.82
CA THR A 255 -2.48 10.35 -1.61
C THR A 255 -3.11 11.46 -0.79
N VAL A 256 -4.39 11.70 -1.05
CA VAL A 256 -5.23 12.61 -0.26
C VAL A 256 -6.33 11.79 0.41
N MET A 257 -6.46 11.91 1.73
CA MET A 257 -7.54 11.26 2.47
C MET A 257 -8.48 12.31 3.06
N TYR A 258 -9.76 12.23 2.72
CA TYR A 258 -10.75 13.19 3.20
C TYR A 258 -11.30 12.81 4.58
N THR A 259 -11.54 13.83 5.38
CA THR A 259 -12.20 13.71 6.68
C THR A 259 -13.46 14.57 6.69
N SER A 260 -14.51 14.09 7.36
CA SER A 260 -15.70 14.88 7.62
C SER A 260 -15.34 16.00 8.59
N GLY A 261 -15.06 17.20 8.06
CA GLY A 261 -14.91 18.40 8.88
C GLY A 261 -16.23 18.80 9.51
N THR A 262 -16.19 19.52 10.63
CA THR A 262 -17.37 20.04 11.33
C THR A 262 -18.00 21.26 10.63
N THR A 263 -17.49 21.66 9.47
CA THR A 263 -17.80 22.91 8.76
C THR A 263 -18.01 22.62 7.27
N ASP A 264 -19.19 22.09 6.94
CA ASP A 264 -19.81 21.89 5.63
C ASP A 264 -19.04 21.16 4.50
N GLU A 265 -17.76 21.41 4.25
CA GLU A 265 -16.95 20.74 3.20
C GLU A 265 -15.85 19.82 3.78
N PRO A 266 -15.64 18.60 3.21
CA PRO A 266 -14.59 17.69 3.64
C PRO A 266 -13.18 18.27 3.48
N LYS A 267 -12.29 17.99 4.44
CA LYS A 267 -10.88 18.43 4.37
C LYS A 267 -9.98 17.28 3.91
N GLY A 268 -9.19 17.53 2.86
CA GLY A 268 -8.21 16.58 2.32
C GLY A 268 -6.88 16.64 3.08
N ILE A 269 -6.50 15.54 3.72
CA ILE A 269 -5.19 15.38 4.36
C ILE A 269 -4.22 14.80 3.32
N VAL A 270 -3.14 15.53 3.06
CA VAL A 270 -2.09 15.14 2.12
C VAL A 270 -1.09 14.21 2.81
N PHE A 271 -0.73 13.11 2.12
CA PHE A 271 0.34 12.21 2.53
C PHE A 271 1.36 12.06 1.41
N THR A 272 2.64 12.05 1.80
CA THR A 272 3.79 11.77 0.93
C THR A 272 4.30 10.33 1.13
N GLN A 273 5.21 9.87 0.27
CA GLN A 273 5.89 8.57 0.45
C GLN A 273 6.62 8.50 1.80
N GLU A 274 7.29 9.58 2.21
CA GLU A 274 7.92 9.69 3.52
C GLU A 274 6.91 9.43 4.65
N ASN A 275 5.75 10.10 4.63
CA ASN A 275 4.75 9.92 5.68
C ASN A 275 4.25 8.47 5.75
N ILE A 276 4.09 7.81 4.61
CA ILE A 276 3.54 6.45 4.54
C ILE A 276 4.57 5.44 5.03
N VAL A 277 5.80 5.54 4.54
CA VAL A 277 6.89 4.58 4.83
C VAL A 277 7.40 4.74 6.25
N THR A 278 7.74 5.95 6.71
CA THR A 278 8.25 6.17 8.08
C THR A 278 7.26 5.70 9.15
N LYS A 279 5.95 5.87 8.88
CA LYS A 279 4.88 5.39 9.75
C LYS A 279 4.83 3.86 9.88
N ARG A 280 5.41 3.09 8.95
CA ARG A 280 5.54 1.63 9.07
C ARG A 280 6.56 1.28 10.14
N PHE A 281 7.75 1.87 10.05
CA PHE A 281 8.85 1.67 10.97
C PHE A 281 8.51 2.15 12.38
N ALA A 282 7.95 3.36 12.51
CA ALA A 282 7.50 3.88 13.81
C ALA A 282 6.48 2.94 14.49
N ARG A 283 5.57 2.37 13.71
CA ARG A 283 4.53 1.48 14.21
C ARG A 283 5.07 0.11 14.60
N ALA A 284 6.06 -0.41 13.89
CA ALA A 284 6.71 -1.66 14.26
C ALA A 284 7.52 -1.53 15.55
N LEU A 285 8.12 -0.37 15.81
CA LEU A 285 8.74 -0.07 17.11
C LEU A 285 7.70 0.06 18.23
N ALA A 286 6.54 0.66 17.94
CA ALA A 286 5.45 0.78 18.91
C ALA A 286 4.72 -0.55 19.20
N LEU A 287 4.80 -1.51 18.29
CA LEU A 287 4.15 -2.82 18.38
C LEU A 287 5.15 -3.92 18.02
N PRO A 288 6.18 -4.14 18.85
CA PRO A 288 7.34 -4.96 18.51
C PRO A 288 7.02 -6.45 18.42
N ASP A 289 5.85 -6.88 18.88
CA ASP A 289 5.41 -8.27 18.85
C ASP A 289 4.88 -8.74 17.49
N PHE A 290 4.46 -7.83 16.61
CA PHE A 290 3.96 -8.23 15.29
C PHE A 290 5.08 -8.77 14.41
N SER A 291 4.74 -9.79 13.62
CA SER A 291 5.66 -10.56 12.81
C SER A 291 4.96 -11.10 11.55
N CYS A 292 5.72 -11.83 10.73
CA CYS A 292 5.16 -12.49 9.56
C CYS A 292 4.22 -13.65 9.89
N ASP A 293 4.25 -14.17 11.12
CA ASP A 293 3.38 -15.28 11.55
C ASP A 293 1.95 -14.82 11.87
N ASP A 294 1.71 -13.51 11.95
CA ASP A 294 0.39 -12.96 12.25
C ASP A 294 -0.60 -13.05 11.08
N ILE A 295 -1.89 -13.07 11.43
CA ILE A 295 -3.01 -13.01 10.50
C ILE A 295 -3.91 -11.86 10.94
N PHE A 296 -4.08 -10.89 10.05
CA PHE A 296 -4.93 -9.73 10.22
C PHE A 296 -6.29 -9.98 9.57
N LEU A 297 -7.35 -9.46 10.18
CA LEU A 297 -8.70 -9.41 9.59
C LEU A 297 -8.94 -8.01 9.02
N CYS A 298 -9.43 -7.93 7.79
CA CYS A 298 -9.82 -6.70 7.11
C CYS A 298 -11.16 -6.21 7.68
N PHE A 299 -11.09 -5.55 8.83
CA PHE A 299 -12.25 -5.10 9.59
C PHE A 299 -12.47 -3.60 9.46
N LEU A 300 -11.39 -2.82 9.49
CA LEU A 300 -11.47 -1.38 9.43
C LEU A 300 -11.60 -0.90 7.98
N PRO A 301 -12.33 0.20 7.72
CA PRO A 301 -12.47 0.71 6.37
C PRO A 301 -11.12 1.12 5.76
N LEU A 302 -10.82 0.62 4.56
CA LEU A 302 -9.57 0.92 3.85
C LEU A 302 -9.49 2.35 3.33
N TYR A 303 -10.61 3.09 3.25
CA TYR A 303 -10.59 4.53 3.01
C TYR A 303 -10.21 5.36 4.24
N HIS A 304 -10.08 4.74 5.41
CA HIS A 304 -9.70 5.41 6.66
C HIS A 304 -8.24 5.11 7.03
N THR A 305 -7.57 6.07 7.69
CA THR A 305 -6.14 6.00 8.00
C THR A 305 -5.77 4.74 8.81
N PHE A 306 -6.67 4.26 9.66
CA PHE A 306 -6.41 3.10 10.50
C PHE A 306 -6.53 1.79 9.71
N GLY A 307 -7.59 1.54 8.94
CA GLY A 307 -7.64 0.35 8.08
C GLY A 307 -6.53 0.34 7.02
N ARG A 308 -6.34 1.46 6.32
CA ARG A 308 -5.33 1.57 5.25
C ARG A 308 -3.90 1.38 5.74
N TYR A 309 -3.52 2.08 6.81
CA TYR A 309 -2.15 2.06 7.28
C TYR A 309 -1.91 1.06 8.40
N PHE A 310 -2.86 0.75 9.29
CA PHE A 310 -2.60 -0.25 10.35
C PHE A 310 -2.80 -1.66 9.83
N GLU A 311 -3.94 -1.94 9.22
CA GLU A 311 -4.26 -3.30 8.78
C GLU A 311 -3.58 -3.63 7.46
N LEU A 312 -3.93 -2.95 6.36
CA LEU A 312 -3.45 -3.29 5.01
C LEU A 312 -1.92 -3.10 4.87
N LEU A 313 -1.41 -1.87 4.97
CA LEU A 313 0.02 -1.63 4.82
C LEU A 313 0.86 -2.12 6.02
N GLY A 314 0.24 -2.34 7.18
CA GLY A 314 0.93 -2.93 8.33
C GLY A 314 1.18 -4.41 8.10
N SER A 315 0.13 -5.19 7.81
CA SER A 315 0.26 -6.62 7.54
C SER A 315 1.30 -6.90 6.44
N ILE A 316 1.27 -6.14 5.35
CA ILE A 316 2.29 -6.21 4.30
C ILE A 316 3.69 -5.90 4.84
N PHE A 317 3.85 -4.80 5.61
CA PHE A 317 5.14 -4.44 6.19
C PHE A 317 5.71 -5.53 7.09
N TRP A 318 4.91 -6.20 7.92
CA TRP A 318 5.39 -7.30 8.77
C TRP A 318 5.60 -8.62 8.02
N GLY A 319 5.12 -8.75 6.79
CA GLY A 319 5.10 -10.04 6.08
C GLY A 319 3.94 -10.94 6.53
N ALA A 320 2.93 -10.40 7.20
CA ALA A 320 1.76 -11.09 7.76
C ALA A 320 0.67 -11.36 6.70
N THR A 321 -0.27 -12.26 7.00
CA THR A 321 -1.42 -12.52 6.12
C THR A 321 -2.56 -11.55 6.42
N TYR A 322 -3.23 -11.02 5.40
CA TYR A 322 -4.38 -10.13 5.55
C TYR A 322 -5.65 -10.72 4.93
N THR A 323 -6.68 -10.87 5.75
CA THR A 323 -7.87 -11.65 5.42
C THR A 323 -9.08 -10.76 5.19
N PHE A 324 -9.57 -10.72 3.96
CA PHE A 324 -10.83 -10.11 3.57
C PHE A 324 -11.97 -11.07 3.88
N ALA A 325 -12.89 -10.66 4.75
CA ALA A 325 -14.08 -11.42 5.06
C ALA A 325 -15.31 -10.72 4.47
N ASN A 326 -15.86 -11.28 3.39
CA ASN A 326 -17.15 -10.84 2.86
C ASN A 326 -18.26 -11.40 3.75
N LEU A 327 -18.48 -10.74 4.88
CA LEU A 327 -19.56 -11.08 5.81
C LEU A 327 -20.86 -10.49 5.25
N HIS A 328 -21.48 -11.19 4.29
CA HIS A 328 -22.89 -10.98 4.00
C HIS A 328 -23.69 -11.45 5.22
N PHE A 329 -24.11 -10.52 6.08
CA PHE A 329 -25.00 -10.79 7.21
C PHE A 329 -26.46 -10.82 6.77
#